data_AF-A0A7I8KAY5-F1
#
_entry.id   AF-A0A7I8KAY5-F1
#
_cell.length_a   1.000
_cell.length_b   1.000
_cell.length_c   1.000
_cell.angle_alpha   90.00
_cell.angle_beta   90.00
_cell.angle_gamma   90.00
#
_symmetry.space_group_name_H-M   'P 1'
#
loop_
_entity.id
_entity.type
_entity.pdbx_description
1 polymer ?
#
loop_
_entity_poly.entity_id
_entity_poly.type
_entity_poly.pdbx_seq_one_letter_code
_entity_poly.pdbx_strand_id
1 'polypeptide(L)'
;MAMTSKAAAAAVLLLLVAAAAIVPASASTLTVFSGPGCAGRTKDVNGCGCFDISGYQGGYHFVFTEGQAATLYTGSYCQGSSEGLKKETRRCSRNSFKSIYMVC
;
A
#
# COMPACT_ATOMS: atom_id res chain seq x y z
N MET A 1 43.21 -38.00 -5.01
CA MET A 1 41.88 -38.07 -5.66
C MET A 1 41.39 -36.64 -5.86
N ALA A 2 41.58 -36.08 -7.05
CA ALA A 2 41.08 -34.74 -7.39
C ALA A 2 39.64 -34.89 -7.90
N MET A 3 38.67 -34.90 -6.99
CA MET A 3 37.26 -34.79 -7.36
C MET A 3 36.94 -33.35 -7.73
N THR A 4 37.11 -33.08 -9.03
CA THR A 4 36.32 -32.17 -9.86
C THR A 4 35.34 -31.24 -9.11
N SER A 5 35.76 -29.98 -8.91
CA SER A 5 35.01 -28.91 -8.23
C SER A 5 33.82 -28.31 -9.03
N LYS A 6 33.40 -28.95 -10.13
CA LYS A 6 32.32 -28.42 -11.00
C LYS A 6 30.95 -28.45 -10.32
N ALA A 7 30.69 -29.45 -9.48
CA ALA A 7 29.42 -29.60 -8.77
C ALA A 7 29.22 -28.56 -7.66
N ALA A 8 30.30 -28.19 -6.97
CA ALA A 8 30.27 -27.18 -5.91
C ALA A 8 30.00 -25.76 -6.46
N ALA A 9 30.60 -25.43 -7.62
CA ALA A 9 30.37 -24.14 -8.27
C ALA A 9 28.94 -23.98 -8.79
N ALA A 10 28.34 -25.05 -9.34
CA ALA A 10 26.96 -25.03 -9.81
C ALA A 10 25.93 -24.87 -8.67
N ALA A 11 26.18 -25.51 -7.52
CA ALA A 11 25.32 -25.40 -6.34
C ALA A 11 25.33 -23.99 -5.72
N VAL A 12 26.49 -23.33 -5.69
CA VAL A 12 26.63 -21.94 -5.20
C VAL A 12 25.93 -20.95 -6.15
N LEU A 13 26.02 -21.15 -7.45
CA LEU A 13 25.35 -20.29 -8.44
C LEU A 13 23.81 -20.38 -8.31
N LEU A 14 23.26 -21.58 -8.12
CA LEU A 14 21.82 -21.80 -7.92
C LEU A 14 21.27 -21.12 -6.65
N LEU A 15 22.05 -21.10 -5.57
CA LEU A 15 21.69 -20.41 -4.31
C LEU A 15 21.68 -18.88 -4.47
N LEU A 16 22.57 -18.32 -5.29
CA LEU A 16 22.63 -16.89 -5.57
C LEU A 16 21.46 -16.41 -6.43
N VAL A 17 20.97 -17.23 -7.38
CA VAL A 17 19.78 -16.89 -8.18
C VAL A 17 18.50 -16.92 -7.33
N ALA A 18 18.39 -17.83 -6.37
CA ALA A 18 17.23 -17.92 -5.48
C ALA A 18 17.11 -16.72 -4.52
N ALA A 19 18.23 -16.10 -4.14
CA ALA A 19 18.24 -14.93 -3.25
C ALA A 19 17.92 -13.61 -3.97
N ALA A 20 18.01 -13.56 -5.31
CA ALA A 20 17.89 -12.33 -6.09
C ALA A 20 16.45 -11.91 -6.43
N ALA A 21 15.43 -12.71 -6.09
CA ALA A 21 14.06 -12.51 -6.56
C ALA A 21 13.07 -12.02 -5.49
N ILE A 22 13.53 -11.53 -4.33
CA ILE A 22 12.63 -10.87 -3.37
C ILE A 22 12.48 -9.41 -3.81
N VAL A 23 11.81 -9.17 -4.93
CA VAL A 23 11.38 -7.82 -5.28
C VAL A 23 10.33 -7.43 -4.23
N PRO A 24 10.52 -6.35 -3.45
CA PRO A 24 9.44 -5.88 -2.60
C PRO A 24 8.25 -5.58 -3.51
N ALA A 25 7.13 -6.27 -3.29
CA ALA A 25 5.90 -5.98 -4.01
C ALA A 25 5.54 -4.52 -3.70
N SER A 26 5.75 -3.62 -4.66
CA SER A 26 5.30 -2.24 -4.57
C SER A 26 3.79 -2.28 -4.34
N ALA A 27 3.33 -1.73 -3.22
CA ALA A 27 1.92 -1.68 -2.89
C ALA A 27 1.46 -0.22 -2.79
N SER A 28 0.27 0.08 -3.33
CA SER A 28 -0.42 1.33 -3.05
C SER A 28 -0.56 1.48 -1.54
N THR A 29 -0.45 2.72 -1.07
CA THR A 29 -0.52 3.03 0.36
C THR A 29 -1.36 4.28 0.53
N LEU A 30 -2.22 4.30 1.54
CA LEU A 30 -2.94 5.49 1.96
C LEU A 30 -2.49 5.91 3.36
N THR A 31 -1.97 7.12 3.48
CA THR A 31 -1.78 7.78 4.78
C THR A 31 -2.94 8.74 5.03
N VAL A 32 -3.65 8.59 6.15
CA VAL A 32 -4.71 9.50 6.59
C VAL A 32 -4.30 10.27 7.84
N PHE A 33 -4.84 11.48 8.01
CA PHE A 33 -4.42 12.42 9.05
C PHE A 33 -5.59 12.79 9.96
N SER A 34 -5.39 12.84 11.28
CA SER A 34 -6.44 13.24 12.22
C SER A 34 -6.69 14.75 12.26
N GLY A 35 -5.65 15.54 12.04
CA GLY A 35 -5.69 17.01 12.10
C GLY A 35 -5.86 17.65 10.72
N PRO A 36 -6.51 18.83 10.65
CA PRO A 36 -6.68 19.55 9.39
C PRO A 36 -5.32 19.88 8.76
N GLY A 37 -5.24 19.94 7.43
CA GLY A 37 -3.99 20.31 6.76
C GLY A 37 -3.00 19.14 6.61
N CYS A 38 -3.45 17.88 6.65
CA CYS A 38 -2.55 16.72 6.75
C CYS A 38 -1.62 16.80 7.98
N ALA A 39 -2.19 17.11 9.15
CA ALA A 39 -1.44 17.26 10.39
C ALA A 39 -1.91 16.29 11.49
N GLY A 40 -1.21 16.28 12.62
CA GLY A 40 -1.56 15.45 13.77
C GLY A 40 -1.18 13.98 13.59
N ARG A 41 -1.98 13.08 14.17
CA ARG A 41 -1.72 11.63 14.10
C ARG A 41 -2.00 11.11 12.70
N THR A 42 -1.19 10.14 12.29
CA THR A 42 -1.35 9.44 11.03
C THR A 42 -1.83 8.02 11.23
N LYS A 43 -2.48 7.48 10.21
CA LYS A 43 -2.72 6.05 10.05
C LYS A 43 -2.39 5.68 8.62
N ASP A 44 -1.53 4.67 8.47
CA ASP A 44 -1.21 4.10 7.17
C ASP A 44 -2.12 2.89 6.92
N VAL A 45 -2.62 2.80 5.69
CA VAL A 45 -3.40 1.69 5.19
C VAL A 45 -2.63 1.08 4.03
N ASN A 46 -2.24 -0.16 4.24
CA ASN A 46 -1.46 -0.99 3.34
C ASN A 46 -2.07 -2.40 3.37
N GLY A 47 -2.52 -2.86 2.20
CA GLY A 47 -3.19 -4.15 2.07
C GLY A 47 -4.48 -4.07 1.27
N CYS A 48 -5.15 -5.20 1.14
CA CYS A 48 -6.31 -5.38 0.27
C CYS A 48 -7.60 -5.40 1.10
N GLY A 49 -8.69 -4.93 0.50
CA GLY A 49 -10.01 -4.96 1.12
C GLY A 49 -10.40 -3.65 1.80
N CYS A 50 -11.36 -3.74 2.70
CA CYS A 50 -11.99 -2.58 3.32
C CYS A 50 -11.39 -2.24 4.68
N PHE A 51 -11.02 -0.97 4.88
CA PHE A 51 -10.44 -0.47 6.12
C PHE A 51 -11.24 0.72 6.63
N ASP A 52 -11.53 0.74 7.93
CA ASP A 52 -12.09 1.91 8.60
C ASP A 52 -10.98 2.94 8.89
N ILE A 53 -11.26 4.19 8.53
CA ILE A 53 -10.40 5.37 8.75
C ILE A 53 -11.16 6.45 9.52
N SER A 54 -12.21 6.06 10.27
CA SER A 54 -12.98 6.98 11.11
C SER A 54 -12.06 7.65 12.14
N GLY A 55 -12.21 8.96 12.32
CA GLY A 55 -11.32 9.77 13.17
C GLY A 55 -10.08 10.34 12.47
N TYR A 56 -9.86 10.05 11.18
CA TYR A 56 -8.76 10.58 10.36
C TYR A 56 -9.24 11.44 9.17
N GLN A 57 -10.19 12.33 9.42
CA GLN A 57 -10.83 13.20 8.41
C GLN A 57 -10.06 14.50 8.13
N GLY A 58 -8.83 14.63 8.62
CA GLY A 58 -8.00 15.84 8.50
C GLY A 58 -7.29 16.01 7.15
N GLY A 59 -7.29 14.95 6.33
CA GLY A 59 -6.67 14.89 5.02
C GLY A 59 -6.16 13.48 4.74
N TYR A 60 -5.68 13.26 3.52
CA TYR A 60 -5.06 12.01 3.12
C TYR A 60 -3.99 12.19 2.05
N HIS A 61 -3.10 11.22 1.95
CA HIS A 61 -2.10 11.08 0.92
C HIS A 61 -2.12 9.63 0.42
N PHE A 62 -2.49 9.45 -0.84
CA PHE A 62 -2.51 8.15 -1.51
C PHE A 62 -1.34 8.06 -2.46
N VAL A 63 -0.46 7.10 -2.22
CA VAL A 63 0.64 6.72 -3.10
C VAL A 63 0.13 5.57 -3.96
N PHE A 64 0.09 5.79 -5.28
CA PHE A 64 -0.42 4.82 -6.23
C PHE A 64 0.72 3.97 -6.78
N THR A 65 0.56 2.65 -6.67
CA THR A 65 1.32 1.67 -7.46
C THR A 65 0.43 1.16 -8.60
N GLU A 66 1.01 1.00 -9.79
CA GLU A 66 0.30 0.59 -11.00
C GLU A 66 -0.61 -0.64 -10.77
N GLY A 67 -1.86 -0.54 -11.20
CA GLY A 67 -2.88 -1.59 -11.04
C GLY A 67 -3.61 -1.59 -9.69
N GLN A 68 -3.11 -0.88 -8.67
CA GLN A 68 -3.67 -0.93 -7.31
C GLN A 68 -4.42 0.36 -6.97
N ALA A 69 -5.62 0.50 -7.54
CA ALA A 69 -6.51 1.60 -7.23
C ALA A 69 -7.10 1.48 -5.81
N ALA A 70 -7.72 2.55 -5.33
CA ALA A 70 -8.51 2.51 -4.11
C ALA A 70 -9.80 3.33 -4.24
N THR A 71 -10.76 3.10 -3.35
CA THR A 71 -12.04 3.82 -3.33
C THR A 71 -12.33 4.27 -1.91
N LEU A 72 -12.42 5.58 -1.71
CA LEU A 72 -12.84 6.17 -0.44
C LEU A 72 -14.37 6.16 -0.33
N TYR A 73 -14.90 5.97 0.88
CA TYR A 73 -16.33 5.92 1.16
C TYR A 73 -16.71 6.80 2.35
N THR A 74 -17.86 7.47 2.28
CA THR A 74 -18.37 8.34 3.36
C THR A 74 -18.97 7.56 4.52
N GLY A 75 -19.39 6.31 4.29
CA GLY A 75 -19.82 5.38 5.32
C GLY A 75 -18.69 4.50 5.84
N SER A 76 -18.95 3.82 6.95
CA SER A 76 -18.10 2.72 7.43
C SER A 76 -18.31 1.47 6.57
N TYR A 77 -17.37 0.52 6.64
CA TYR A 77 -17.47 -0.76 5.92
C TYR A 77 -17.62 -0.64 4.39
N CYS A 78 -17.04 0.41 3.79
CA CYS A 78 -17.02 0.65 2.35
C CYS A 78 -18.42 0.80 1.73
N GLN A 79 -19.27 1.55 2.43
CA GLN A 79 -20.64 1.84 2.01
C GLN A 79 -20.88 3.35 1.81
N GLY A 80 -21.95 3.67 1.07
CA GLY A 80 -22.36 5.05 0.83
C GLY A 80 -21.66 5.69 -0.38
N SER A 81 -21.61 7.04 -0.38
CA SER A 81 -20.99 7.80 -1.47
C SER A 81 -19.50 7.53 -1.53
N SER A 82 -18.95 7.50 -2.75
CA SER A 82 -17.57 7.09 -2.97
C SER A 82 -16.78 8.01 -3.90
N GLU A 83 -15.46 8.03 -3.71
CA GLU A 83 -14.50 8.71 -4.58
C GLU A 83 -13.36 7.73 -4.92
N GLY A 84 -13.11 7.52 -6.21
CA GLY A 84 -12.05 6.63 -6.69
C GLY A 84 -10.69 7.32 -6.75
N LEU A 85 -9.65 6.61 -6.32
CA LEU A 85 -8.25 7.00 -6.36
C LEU A 85 -7.50 6.07 -7.32
N LYS A 86 -7.15 6.60 -8.50
CA LYS A 86 -6.49 5.84 -9.60
C LYS A 86 -5.10 6.38 -9.95
N LYS A 87 -4.57 7.27 -9.12
CA LYS A 87 -3.27 7.93 -9.27
C LYS A 87 -2.85 8.51 -7.92
N GLU A 88 -1.58 8.88 -7.80
CA GLU A 88 -1.09 9.58 -6.62
C GLU A 88 -1.93 10.83 -6.35
N THR A 89 -2.42 10.95 -5.13
CA THR A 89 -3.36 12.00 -4.74
C THR A 89 -3.07 12.45 -3.33
N ARG A 90 -2.82 13.74 -3.15
CA ARG A 90 -2.70 14.37 -1.84
C ARG A 90 -3.81 15.40 -1.65
N ARG A 91 -4.60 15.24 -0.60
CA ARG A 91 -5.66 16.18 -0.22
C ARG A 91 -5.55 16.52 1.25
N CYS A 92 -5.10 17.73 1.55
CA CYS A 92 -4.90 18.23 2.91
C CYS A 92 -6.04 19.12 3.42
N SER A 93 -7.23 18.93 2.88
CA SER A 93 -8.46 19.53 3.41
C SER A 93 -9.23 18.51 4.24
N ARG A 94 -10.08 19.01 5.14
CA ARG A 94 -11.05 18.15 5.82
C ARG A 94 -11.92 17.43 4.80
N ASN A 95 -12.25 16.17 5.08
CA ASN A 95 -13.10 15.34 4.25
C ASN A 95 -14.12 14.57 5.10
N SER A 96 -15.03 13.85 4.45
CA SER A 96 -16.10 13.09 5.11
C SER A 96 -15.93 11.57 4.99
N PHE A 97 -14.76 11.11 4.51
CA PHE A 97 -14.53 9.69 4.29
C PHE A 97 -14.27 8.95 5.61
N LYS A 98 -14.90 7.80 5.76
CA LYS A 98 -14.85 6.95 6.95
C LYS A 98 -14.25 5.58 6.67
N SER A 99 -14.24 5.13 5.42
CA SER A 99 -13.57 3.89 5.05
C SER A 99 -12.92 3.98 3.67
N ILE A 100 -12.01 3.05 3.39
CA ILE A 100 -11.36 2.89 2.10
C ILE A 100 -11.37 1.43 1.69
N TYR A 101 -11.67 1.16 0.42
CA TYR A 101 -11.44 -0.13 -0.21
C TYR A 101 -10.17 -0.06 -1.04
N MET A 102 -9.21 -0.93 -0.78
CA MET A 102 -7.96 -1.02 -1.52
C MET A 102 -7.96 -2.23 -2.45
N VAL A 103 -7.69 -1.97 -3.72
CA VAL A 103 -7.56 -3.00 -4.75
C VAL A 103 -6.13 -3.54 -4.73
N CYS A 104 -6.07 -4.85 -4.76
CA CYS A 104 -4.93 -5.66 -5.15
C CYS A 104 -5.43 -6.56 -6.30
#